data_AF-A0A2Z4VBH5-F1
#
_entry.id   AF-A0A2Z4VBH5-F1
#
_cell.length_a   1.000
_cell.length_b   1.000
_cell.length_c   1.000
_cell.angle_alpha   90.00
_cell.angle_beta   90.00
_cell.angle_gamma   90.00
#
_symmetry.space_group_name_H-M   'P 1'
#
loop_
_entity.id
_entity.type
_entity.pdbx_description
1 polymer ?
#
loop_
_entity_poly.entity_id
_entity_poly.type
_entity_poly.pdbx_seq_one_letter_code
_entity_poly.pdbx_strand_id
1 'polypeptide(L)'
;MTVTDRRAYFGHPQSYLDLNWSGLATMDLVGADVFECGFQNVDGGGFLSVRVQSLWASLMFALAAHSAFPAHPRLLNGGWLPPGFEARCAAAGRVCPQVR
;
A
#
# COMPACT_ATOMS: atom_id res chain seq x y z
N MET A 1 -2.01 0.16 14.59
CA MET A 1 -1.79 -0.42 13.24
C MET A 1 -0.34 -0.78 13.10
N THR A 2 -0.05 -1.94 12.54
CA THR A 2 1.31 -2.44 12.30
C THR A 2 1.41 -2.85 10.85
N VAL A 3 2.44 -2.36 10.14
CA VAL A 3 2.69 -2.69 8.73
C VAL A 3 3.97 -3.50 8.66
N THR A 4 3.94 -4.62 7.95
CA THR A 4 5.10 -5.48 7.68
C THR A 4 5.23 -5.74 6.19
N ASP A 5 6.32 -6.40 5.81
CA ASP A 5 6.58 -6.91 4.46
C ASP A 5 5.52 -7.90 3.93
N ARG A 6 4.63 -8.41 4.80
CA ARG A 6 3.61 -9.42 4.46
C ARG A 6 2.17 -8.94 4.61
N ARG A 7 1.91 -7.97 5.49
CA ARG A 7 0.56 -7.51 5.80
C ARG A 7 0.50 -6.15 6.46
N ALA A 8 -0.69 -5.55 6.47
CA ALA A 8 -1.08 -4.52 7.43
C ALA A 8 -2.11 -5.08 8.41
N TYR A 9 -1.80 -4.98 9.70
CA TYR A 9 -2.66 -5.42 10.79
C TYR A 9 -3.24 -4.23 11.56
N PHE A 10 -4.56 -4.19 11.66
CA PHE A 10 -5.33 -3.22 12.41
C PHE A 10 -5.92 -3.93 13.63
N GLY A 11 -5.14 -3.98 14.72
CA GLY A 11 -5.60 -4.51 15.98
C GLY A 11 -6.59 -3.56 16.64
N HIS A 12 -7.89 -3.82 16.49
CA HIS A 12 -8.95 -3.21 17.29
C HIS A 12 -9.65 -4.32 18.10
N PRO A 13 -9.97 -4.11 19.39
CA PRO A 13 -10.51 -5.17 20.26
C PRO A 13 -11.82 -5.80 19.77
N GLN A 14 -12.62 -5.06 18.99
CA GLN A 14 -13.94 -5.50 18.52
C GLN A 14 -14.01 -5.74 17.01
N SER A 15 -13.00 -5.28 16.26
CA SER A 15 -13.06 -5.26 14.79
C SER A 15 -11.64 -5.21 14.22
N TYR A 16 -10.94 -6.33 14.29
CA TYR A 16 -9.62 -6.39 13.68
C TYR A 16 -9.74 -6.46 12.15
N LEU A 17 -8.71 -5.97 11.46
CA LEU A 17 -8.54 -6.16 10.04
C LEU A 17 -7.11 -6.64 9.80
N ASP A 18 -6.97 -7.75 9.07
CA ASP A 18 -5.67 -8.27 8.64
C ASP A 18 -5.63 -8.29 7.11
N LEU A 19 -4.90 -7.33 6.54
CA LEU A 19 -4.70 -7.22 5.10
C LEU A 19 -3.42 -7.92 4.71
N ASN A 20 -3.51 -9.21 4.38
CA ASN A 20 -2.40 -9.95 3.80
C ASN A 20 -2.21 -9.55 2.34
N TRP A 21 -1.00 -9.13 1.96
CA TRP A 21 -0.68 -8.69 0.61
C TRP A 21 -0.99 -9.74 -0.46
N SER A 22 -0.72 -11.01 -0.19
CA SER A 22 -0.97 -12.10 -1.13
C SER A 22 -2.44 -12.46 -1.28
N GLY A 23 -3.30 -11.99 -0.36
CA GLY A 23 -4.75 -12.23 -0.38
C GLY A 23 -5.54 -11.11 -1.07
N LEU A 24 -4.88 -10.04 -1.49
CA LEU A 24 -5.54 -8.94 -2.18
C LEU A 24 -5.85 -9.34 -3.62
N ALA A 25 -7.06 -9.02 -4.06
CA ALA A 25 -7.51 -9.18 -5.44
C ALA A 25 -7.34 -7.89 -6.25
N THR A 26 -7.48 -6.73 -5.60
CA THR A 26 -7.22 -5.41 -6.19
C THR A 26 -6.50 -4.51 -5.18
N MET A 27 -5.74 -3.55 -5.67
CA MET A 27 -5.20 -2.46 -4.85
C MET A 27 -4.85 -1.23 -5.71
N ASP A 28 -4.94 -0.05 -5.12
CA ASP A 28 -4.41 1.19 -5.70
C ASP A 28 -4.05 2.22 -4.60
N LEU A 29 -3.19 3.17 -4.95
CA LEU A 29 -2.94 4.37 -4.17
C LEU A 29 -3.73 5.54 -4.77
N VAL A 30 -4.96 5.72 -4.28
CA VAL A 30 -5.93 6.69 -4.84
C VAL A 30 -5.69 8.13 -4.35
N GLY A 31 -4.85 8.31 -3.33
CA GLY A 31 -4.38 9.60 -2.82
C GLY A 31 -3.07 9.44 -2.08
N ALA A 32 -2.39 10.54 -1.74
CA ALA A 32 -1.09 10.49 -1.06
C ALA A 32 -1.15 9.76 0.30
N ASP A 33 -2.31 9.78 0.94
CA ASP A 33 -2.60 9.18 2.24
C ASP A 33 -3.74 8.15 2.18
N VAL A 34 -4.16 7.70 0.99
CA VAL A 34 -5.30 6.77 0.84
C VAL A 34 -4.91 5.54 0.03
N PHE A 35 -4.86 4.40 0.72
CA PHE A 35 -4.71 3.09 0.12
C PHE A 35 -6.08 2.42 -0.03
N GLU A 36 -6.42 1.99 -1.23
CA GLU A 36 -7.64 1.23 -1.51
C GLU A 36 -7.26 -0.20 -1.89
N CYS A 37 -7.98 -1.19 -1.37
CA CYS A 37 -7.78 -2.58 -1.75
C CYS A 37 -9.07 -3.39 -1.66
N GLY A 38 -9.13 -4.47 -2.43
CA GLY A 38 -10.23 -5.41 -2.39
C GLY A 38 -9.75 -6.84 -2.23
N PHE A 39 -10.54 -7.66 -1.55
CA PHE A 39 -10.23 -9.05 -1.23
C PHE A 39 -11.52 -9.86 -1.04
N GLN A 40 -11.43 -11.19 -1.14
CA GLN A 40 -12.55 -12.07 -0.79
C GLN A 40 -12.61 -12.23 0.73
N ASN A 41 -13.79 -12.05 1.30
CA ASN A 41 -14.01 -12.32 2.70
C ASN A 41 -13.85 -13.81 2.99
N VAL A 42 -12.89 -14.14 3.87
CA VAL A 42 -12.57 -15.51 4.27
C VAL A 42 -13.72 -16.19 5.00
N ASP A 43 -14.60 -15.41 5.65
CA ASP A 43 -15.77 -15.91 6.38
C ASP A 43 -16.99 -16.15 5.46
N GLY A 44 -16.82 -16.09 4.14
CA GLY A 44 -17.86 -16.41 3.16
C GLY A 44 -18.78 -15.25 2.77
N GLY A 45 -18.41 -14.00 3.08
CA GLY A 45 -19.19 -12.79 2.79
C GLY A 45 -19.00 -12.16 1.40
N GLY A 46 -18.29 -12.82 0.48
CA GLY A 46 -18.03 -12.31 -0.87
C GLY A 46 -16.92 -11.25 -0.94
N PHE A 47 -16.88 -10.51 -2.05
CA PHE A 47 -15.84 -9.49 -2.29
C PHE A 47 -16.07 -8.25 -1.43
N LEU A 48 -15.03 -7.84 -0.72
CA LEU A 48 -15.00 -6.62 0.08
C LEU A 48 -13.99 -5.64 -0.50
N SER A 49 -14.26 -4.35 -0.33
CA SER A 49 -13.33 -3.25 -0.62
C SER A 49 -13.14 -2.40 0.62
N VAL A 50 -11.90 -2.03 0.92
CA VAL A 50 -11.51 -1.23 2.07
C VAL A 50 -10.66 -0.05 1.60
N ARG A 51 -10.96 1.13 2.15
CA ARG A 51 -10.09 2.31 2.07
C ARG A 51 -9.44 2.56 3.42
N VAL A 52 -8.12 2.67 3.41
CA VAL A 52 -7.32 3.02 4.58
C VAL A 52 -6.73 4.40 4.37
N GLN A 53 -7.22 5.37 5.15
CA GLN A 53 -6.60 6.69 5.23
C GLN A 53 -5.49 6.68 6.29
N SER A 54 -4.24 6.88 5.86
CA SER A 54 -3.06 6.76 6.70
C SER A 54 -1.84 7.41 6.05
N LEU A 55 -0.96 7.99 6.87
CA LEU A 55 0.37 8.46 6.44
C LEU A 55 1.25 7.31 5.91
N TRP A 56 0.88 6.06 6.20
CA TRP A 56 1.57 4.86 5.71
C TRP A 56 0.99 4.31 4.40
N ALA A 57 0.05 5.01 3.75
CA ALA A 57 -0.61 4.52 2.55
C ALA A 57 0.36 4.18 1.41
N SER A 58 1.32 5.07 1.13
CA SER A 58 2.35 4.82 0.11
C SER A 58 3.24 3.63 0.45
N LEU A 59 3.56 3.42 1.74
CA LEU A 59 4.31 2.25 2.21
C LEU A 59 3.49 0.96 2.03
N MET A 60 2.22 0.96 2.44
CA MET A 60 1.33 -0.19 2.26
C MET A 60 1.16 -0.54 0.78
N PHE A 61 0.96 0.47 -0.07
CA PHE A 61 0.94 0.29 -1.52
C PHE A 61 2.23 -0.36 -2.02
N ALA A 62 3.40 0.18 -1.68
CA ALA A 62 4.67 -0.33 -2.19
C ALA A 62 4.90 -1.80 -1.80
N LEU A 63 4.64 -2.15 -0.53
CA LEU A 63 4.79 -3.51 -0.03
C LEU A 63 3.80 -4.48 -0.68
N ALA A 64 2.53 -4.08 -0.80
CA ALA A 64 1.52 -4.89 -1.49
C ALA A 64 1.84 -5.07 -2.98
N ALA A 65 2.25 -4.00 -3.67
CA ALA A 65 2.60 -4.01 -5.08
C ALA A 65 3.80 -4.90 -5.36
N HIS A 66 4.89 -4.77 -4.58
CA HIS A 66 6.05 -5.63 -4.73
C HIS A 66 5.74 -7.10 -4.44
N SER A 67 4.85 -7.39 -3.48
CA SER A 67 4.52 -8.75 -3.09
C SER A 67 3.54 -9.45 -4.05
N ALA A 68 2.54 -8.75 -4.58
CA ALA A 68 1.40 -9.37 -5.25
C ALA A 68 1.04 -8.75 -6.61
N PHE A 69 1.50 -7.53 -6.91
CA PHE A 69 1.17 -6.84 -8.17
C PHE A 69 2.43 -6.20 -8.82
N PRO A 70 3.45 -7.01 -9.17
CA PRO A 70 4.72 -6.48 -9.69
C PRO A 70 4.56 -5.72 -11.02
N ALA A 71 3.50 -5.98 -11.78
CA ALA A 71 3.17 -5.29 -13.03
C ALA A 71 2.26 -4.06 -12.84
N HIS A 72 2.02 -3.62 -11.60
CA HIS A 72 1.11 -2.50 -11.34
C HIS A 72 1.64 -1.19 -11.97
N PRO A 73 0.84 -0.45 -12.77
CA PRO A 73 1.33 0.74 -13.48
C PRO A 73 1.95 1.79 -12.57
N ARG A 74 1.32 2.07 -11.41
CA ARG A 74 1.87 3.00 -10.43
C ARG A 74 3.20 2.55 -9.84
N LEU A 75 3.41 1.25 -9.67
CA LEU A 75 4.68 0.72 -9.18
C LEU A 75 5.77 0.99 -10.22
N LEU A 76 5.51 0.65 -11.48
CA LEU A 76 6.45 0.76 -12.58
C LEU A 76 6.80 2.21 -12.93
N ASN A 77 5.84 3.14 -12.85
CA ASN A 77 6.08 4.54 -13.17
C ASN A 77 6.52 5.40 -11.96
N GLY A 78 6.61 4.79 -10.76
CA GLY A 78 6.96 5.50 -9.52
C GLY A 78 5.89 6.47 -9.02
N GLY A 79 4.65 6.42 -9.55
CA GLY A 79 3.54 7.30 -9.18
C GLY A 79 2.96 7.06 -7.79
N TRP A 80 3.57 6.14 -7.02
CA TRP A 80 3.28 5.90 -5.61
C TRP A 80 4.14 6.75 -4.66
N LEU A 81 5.22 7.35 -5.18
CA LEU A 81 6.06 8.23 -4.41
C LEU A 81 5.35 9.57 -4.17
N PRO A 82 5.49 10.18 -2.98
CA PRO A 82 4.85 11.45 -2.74
C PRO A 82 5.46 12.54 -3.64
N PRO A 83 4.69 13.54 -4.09
CA PRO A 83 5.17 14.59 -5.00
C PRO A 83 6.48 15.25 -4.51
N GLY A 84 7.42 15.45 -5.43
CA GLY A 84 8.72 16.05 -5.13
C GLY A 84 9.67 15.14 -4.33
N PHE A 85 9.45 13.81 -4.33
CA PHE A 85 10.31 12.86 -3.63
C PHE A 85 11.78 13.02 -3.99
N GLU A 86 12.11 13.05 -5.29
CA GLU A 86 13.49 13.16 -5.76
C GLU A 86 14.12 14.49 -5.32
N ALA A 87 13.37 15.59 -5.42
CA ALA A 87 13.82 16.91 -4.96
C ALA A 87 14.08 16.93 -3.45
N ARG A 88 13.24 16.27 -2.64
CA ARG A 88 13.45 16.13 -1.20
C ARG A 88 14.65 15.24 -0.87
N CYS A 89 14.88 14.16 -1.62
CA CYS A 89 16.10 13.35 -1.46
C CYS A 89 17.35 14.19 -1.72
N ALA A 90 17.37 14.96 -2.82
CA ALA A 90 18.47 15.85 -3.15
C ALA A 90 18.71 16.91 -2.06
N ALA A 91 17.64 17.57 -1.58
CA ALA A 91 17.74 18.56 -0.51
C ALA A 91 18.26 17.97 0.81
N ALA A 92 17.97 16.70 1.08
CA ALA A 92 18.47 15.97 2.25
C ALA A 92 19.89 15.39 2.03
N GLY A 93 20.53 15.63 0.89
CA GLY A 93 21.84 15.06 0.54
C GLY A 93 21.82 13.54 0.38
N ARG A 94 20.66 12.95 0.11
CA ARG A 94 20.49 11.50 -0.07
C ARG A 94 20.54 11.15 -1.55
N VAL A 95 21.23 10.06 -1.88
CA VAL A 95 21.17 9.47 -3.22
C VAL A 95 19.74 9.01 -3.45
N CYS A 96 19.09 9.57 -4.47
CA CYS A 96 17.74 9.14 -4.83
C CYS A 96 17.82 7.74 -5.44
N PRO A 97 17.10 6.74 -4.91
CA PRO A 97 17.04 5.42 -5.53
C PRO A 97 16.45 5.54 -6.95
N GLN A 98 16.88 4.66 -7.85
CA GLN A 98 16.25 4.52 -9.17
C GLN A 98 14.95 3.73 -8.96
N VAL A 99 13.83 4.45 -9.03
CA VAL A 99 12.47 3.92 -8.87
C VAL A 99 11.72 3.89 -10.21
N ARG A 100 12.43 4.22 -11.30
CA ARG A 100 12.01 4.21 -12.70
C ARG A 100 13.16 3.65 -13.55
#